data_AF-A0A961IZ12-F1
#
_entry.id   AF-A0A961IZ12-F1
#
_cell.length_a   1.000
_cell.length_b   1.000
_cell.length_c   1.000
_cell.angle_alpha   90.00
_cell.angle_beta   90.00
_cell.angle_gamma   90.00
#
_symmetry.space_group_name_H-M   'P 1'
#
loop_
_entity.id
_entity.type
_entity.pdbx_description
1 polymer ?
#
loop_
_entity_poly.entity_id
_entity_poly.type
_entity_poly.pdbx_seq_one_letter_code
_entity_poly.pdbx_strand_id
1 'polypeptide(L)'
;SILWKDAEKMREAAEALRLTAQDLKQLGVIDRIISEPVGGAQRGRGQTIGAVGKALEAELKALAGKDRKALKQQRRRKYLDMGAKGLAA
;
A
#
# COMPACT_ATOMS: atom_id res chain seq x y z
N SER A 1 10.91 -8.16 -22.17
CA SER A 1 10.95 -6.73 -21.81
C SER A 1 10.07 -5.95 -22.78
N ILE A 2 8.97 -5.34 -22.30
CA ILE A 2 8.00 -4.61 -23.15
C ILE A 2 8.43 -3.16 -23.35
N LEU A 3 8.91 -2.50 -22.29
CA LEU A 3 9.27 -1.08 -22.32
C LEU A 3 10.62 -0.81 -22.98
N TRP A 4 11.64 -1.66 -22.73
CA TRP A 4 13.00 -1.40 -23.22
C TRP A 4 13.64 -2.52 -24.04
N LYS A 5 12.94 -3.65 -24.23
CA LYS A 5 13.46 -4.87 -24.89
C LYS A 5 14.82 -5.39 -24.36
N ASP A 6 15.24 -4.88 -23.20
CA ASP A 6 16.49 -5.17 -22.51
C ASP A 6 16.16 -5.66 -21.10
N ALA A 7 16.86 -6.70 -20.64
CA ALA A 7 16.71 -7.30 -19.32
C ALA A 7 17.60 -6.61 -18.27
N GLU A 8 18.65 -5.90 -18.68
CA GLU A 8 19.53 -5.17 -17.76
C GLU A 8 18.82 -3.94 -17.17
N LYS A 9 17.83 -3.39 -17.88
CA LYS A 9 17.04 -2.21 -17.46
C LYS A 9 15.94 -2.49 -16.44
N MET A 10 15.95 -3.66 -15.80
CA MET A 10 14.92 -4.05 -14.83
C MET A 10 14.88 -3.12 -13.60
N ARG A 11 16.03 -2.60 -13.14
CA ARG A 11 16.09 -1.67 -12.01
C ARG A 11 15.44 -0.33 -12.35
N GLU A 12 15.80 0.25 -13.50
CA GLU A 12 15.20 1.50 -14.02
C GLU A 12 13.68 1.34 -14.20
N ALA A 13 13.23 0.19 -14.71
CA ALA A 13 11.81 -0.10 -14.85
C ALA A 13 11.10 -0.19 -13.49
N ALA A 14 11.68 -0.87 -12.50
CA ALA A 14 11.09 -0.98 -11.17
C ALA A 14 10.95 0.38 -10.48
N GLU A 15 11.96 1.24 -10.60
CA GLU A 15 11.94 2.61 -10.10
C GLU A 15 10.89 3.47 -10.81
N ALA A 16 10.83 3.40 -12.15
CA ALA A 16 9.85 4.14 -12.95
C ALA A 16 8.40 3.73 -12.64
N LEU A 17 8.17 2.45 -12.32
CA LEU A 17 6.85 1.94 -11.97
C LEU A 17 6.41 2.28 -10.53
N ARG A 18 7.32 2.79 -9.68
CA ARG A 18 7.01 3.29 -8.32
C ARG A 18 6.22 2.27 -7.49
N LEU A 19 6.73 1.03 -7.45
CA LEU A 19 6.03 -0.13 -6.87
C LEU A 19 6.28 -0.31 -5.36
N THR A 20 7.02 0.60 -4.70
CA THR A 20 7.30 0.47 -3.27
C THR A 20 6.10 0.87 -2.42
N ALA A 21 6.04 0.37 -1.19
CA ALA A 21 4.95 0.73 -0.26
C ALA A 21 4.92 2.26 0.01
N GLN A 22 6.08 2.91 0.03
CA GLN A 22 6.25 4.34 0.23
C GLN A 22 5.64 5.12 -0.94
N ASP A 23 5.97 4.74 -2.17
CA ASP A 23 5.40 5.35 -3.38
C ASP A 23 3.87 5.20 -3.40
N LEU A 24 3.38 3.97 -3.20
CA LEU A 24 1.94 3.67 -3.19
C LEU A 24 1.19 4.44 -2.10
N LYS A 25 1.83 4.68 -0.95
CA LYS A 25 1.28 5.48 0.14
C LYS A 25 1.19 6.95 -0.25
N GLN A 26 2.22 7.50 -0.89
CA GLN A 26 2.22 8.89 -1.36
C GLN A 26 1.20 9.10 -2.49
N LEU A 27 1.05 8.14 -3.40
CA LEU A 27 0.03 8.11 -4.45
C LEU A 27 -1.41 7.95 -3.91
N GLY A 28 -1.57 7.61 -2.62
CA GLY A 28 -2.88 7.39 -2.00
C GLY A 28 -3.55 6.07 -2.37
N VAL A 29 -2.80 5.10 -2.89
CA VAL A 29 -3.30 3.76 -3.22
C VAL A 29 -3.50 2.93 -1.96
N ILE A 30 -2.60 3.06 -0.98
CA ILE A 30 -2.67 2.34 0.30
C ILE A 30 -2.84 3.29 1.49
N ASP A 31 -3.45 2.79 2.57
CA ASP A 31 -3.75 3.60 3.76
C ASP A 31 -2.69 3.48 4.87
N ARG A 32 -1.90 2.40 4.88
CA ARG A 32 -0.92 2.15 5.95
C ARG A 32 0.24 1.33 5.41
N ILE A 33 1.44 1.61 5.93
CA ILE A 33 2.62 0.76 5.79
C ILE A 33 2.85 0.07 7.13
N ILE A 34 3.06 -1.24 7.10
CA ILE A 34 3.40 -2.03 8.30
C ILE A 34 4.90 -2.29 8.23
N SER A 35 5.65 -1.77 9.20
CA SER A 35 7.10 -1.93 9.24
C SER A 35 7.49 -3.39 9.50
N GLU A 36 8.50 -3.85 8.77
CA GLU A 36 9.08 -5.17 8.96
C GLU A 36 10.20 -5.16 10.01
N PRO A 37 10.49 -6.31 10.65
CA PRO A 37 11.68 -6.50 11.46
C PRO A 37 12.96 -6.25 10.65
N VAL A 38 14.05 -5.94 11.35
CA VAL A 38 15.37 -5.81 10.72
C VAL A 38 15.74 -7.12 9.99
N GLY A 39 16.06 -7.02 8.71
CA GLY A 39 16.37 -8.16 7.84
C GLY A 39 15.15 -8.88 7.24
N GLY A 40 13.94 -8.32 7.41
CA GLY A 40 12.73 -8.70 6.70
C GLY A 40 11.73 -9.52 7.54
N ALA A 41 10.48 -9.51 7.11
CA ALA A 41 9.36 -10.23 7.74
C ALA A 41 9.65 -11.73 7.97
N GLN A 42 10.37 -12.37 7.07
CA GLN A 42 10.76 -13.78 7.16
C GLN A 42 11.64 -14.09 8.37
N ARG A 43 12.41 -13.11 8.87
CA ARG A 43 13.30 -13.28 10.03
C ARG A 43 12.59 -13.05 11.36
N GLY A 44 11.48 -12.32 11.35
CA GLY A 44 10.69 -12.01 12.54
C GLY A 44 9.20 -12.31 12.33
N ARG A 45 8.87 -13.54 11.94
CA ARG A 45 7.49 -13.95 11.59
C ARG A 45 6.48 -13.64 12.69
N GLY A 46 6.78 -14.00 13.94
CA GLY A 46 5.88 -13.75 15.09
C GLY A 46 5.62 -12.26 15.31
N GLN A 47 6.67 -11.43 15.26
CA GLN A 47 6.56 -9.97 15.37
C GLN A 47 5.73 -9.39 14.23
N THR A 48 5.98 -9.86 13.00
CA THR A 48 5.26 -9.41 11.79
C THR A 48 3.78 -9.75 11.88
N ILE A 49 3.43 -10.99 12.22
CA ILE A 49 2.03 -11.42 12.39
C ILE A 49 1.35 -10.57 13.47
N GLY A 50 2.02 -10.33 14.59
CA GLY A 50 1.48 -9.46 15.65
C GLY A 50 1.26 -8.02 15.20
N ALA A 51 2.19 -7.45 14.43
CA ALA A 51 2.06 -6.10 13.87
C ALA A 51 0.89 -6.00 12.87
N VAL A 52 0.74 -7.00 12.00
CA VAL A 52 -0.38 -7.10 11.06
C VAL A 52 -1.71 -7.23 11.80
N GLY A 53 -1.79 -8.10 12.81
CA GLY A 53 -3.00 -8.27 13.63
C GLY A 53 -3.44 -6.95 14.28
N LYS A 54 -2.51 -6.22 14.90
CA LYS A 54 -2.78 -4.91 15.50
C LYS A 54 -3.25 -3.88 14.47
N ALA A 55 -2.65 -3.88 13.28
CA ALA A 55 -3.07 -2.99 12.21
C ALA A 55 -4.50 -3.30 11.75
N LEU A 56 -4.83 -4.57 11.50
CA LEU A 56 -6.17 -5.01 11.10
C LEU A 56 -7.22 -4.65 12.15
N GLU A 57 -6.93 -4.89 13.44
CA GLU A 57 -7.83 -4.53 14.53
C GLU A 57 -8.13 -3.02 14.55
N ALA A 58 -7.11 -2.19 14.38
CA ALA A 58 -7.27 -0.74 14.33
C ALA A 58 -8.12 -0.29 13.12
N GLU A 59 -7.87 -0.84 11.92
CA GLU A 59 -8.64 -0.51 10.72
C GLU A 59 -10.10 -0.95 10.84
N LEU A 60 -10.35 -2.17 11.34
CA LEU A 60 -11.71 -2.67 11.56
C LEU A 60 -12.45 -1.83 12.60
N LYS A 61 -11.78 -1.43 13.68
CA LYS A 61 -12.36 -0.55 14.71
C LYS A 61 -12.70 0.83 14.15
N ALA A 62 -11.89 1.38 13.24
CA ALA A 62 -12.18 2.65 12.58
C ALA A 62 -13.39 2.57 11.63
N LEU A 63 -13.70 1.37 11.12
CA LEU A 63 -14.89 1.12 10.29
C LEU A 63 -16.12 0.73 11.11
N ALA A 64 -15.92 0.22 12.33
CA ALA A 64 -17.01 -0.14 13.24
C ALA A 64 -17.90 1.07 13.55
N GLY A 65 -19.21 0.84 13.59
CA GLY A 65 -20.21 1.89 13.84
C GLY A 65 -20.58 2.75 12.63
N LYS A 66 -19.90 2.61 11.48
CA LYS A 66 -20.35 3.23 10.23
C LYS A 66 -21.51 2.44 9.62
N ASP A 67 -22.54 3.13 9.16
CA ASP A 67 -23.63 2.49 8.44
C ASP A 67 -23.19 2.00 7.05
N ARG A 68 -24.02 1.11 6.47
CA ARG A 68 -23.77 0.49 5.16
C ARG A 68 -23.63 1.53 4.03
N LYS A 69 -24.37 2.64 4.08
CA LYS A 69 -24.36 3.66 3.03
C LYS A 69 -23.05 4.46 3.10
N ALA A 70 -22.64 4.86 4.29
CA ALA A 70 -21.39 5.54 4.57
C ALA A 70 -20.18 4.70 4.14
N LEU A 71 -20.16 3.40 4.45
CA LEU A 71 -19.09 2.48 4.03
C LEU A 71 -18.97 2.40 2.50
N LYS A 72 -20.10 2.28 1.79
CA LYS A 72 -20.11 2.25 0.32
C LYS A 72 -19.64 3.57 -0.28
N GLN A 73 -20.07 4.70 0.29
CA GLN A 73 -19.68 6.02 -0.17
C GLN A 73 -18.18 6.25 0.03
N GLN A 74 -17.63 5.93 1.20
CA GLN A 74 -16.19 6.03 1.48
C GLN A 74 -15.39 5.16 0.52
N ARG A 75 -15.80 3.90 0.29
CA ARG A 75 -15.14 3.02 -0.67
C ARG A 75 -15.14 3.60 -2.07
N ARG A 76 -16.30 4.06 -2.56
CA ARG A 76 -16.42 4.69 -3.89
C ARG A 76 -15.51 5.91 -4.00
N ARG A 77 -15.52 6.78 -2.97
CA ARG A 77 -14.68 7.96 -2.95
C ARG A 77 -13.19 7.61 -3.03
N LYS A 78 -12.74 6.63 -2.24
CA LYS A 78 -11.36 6.14 -2.27
C LYS A 78 -10.92 5.75 -3.69
N TYR A 79 -11.70 4.93 -4.39
CA TYR A 79 -11.35 4.49 -5.74
C TYR A 79 -11.40 5.63 -6.78
N LEU A 80 -12.31 6.59 -6.63
CA LEU A 80 -12.36 7.76 -7.52
C LEU A 80 -11.21 8.74 -7.29
N ASP A 81 -10.71 8.83 -6.05
CA ASP A 81 -9.59 9.71 -5.71
C ASP A 81 -8.23 9.09 -6.10
N MET A 82 -8.17 7.76 -6.28
CA MET A 82 -6.98 7.10 -6.82
C MET A 82 -6.67 7.59 -8.24
N GLY A 83 -5.41 7.96 -8.49
CA GLY A 83 -4.97 8.52 -9.77
C GLY A 83 -5.09 10.05 -9.87
N ALA A 84 -5.71 10.72 -8.89
CA ALA A 84 -5.74 12.18 -8.85
C ALA A 84 -4.40 12.80 -8.40
N LYS A 85 -3.51 12.01 -7.79
CA LYS A 85 -2.19 12.44 -7.31
C LYS A 85 -1.10 11.80 -8.16
N GLY A 86 -0.17 12.61 -8.65
CA GLY A 86 1.09 12.17 -9.24
C GLY A 86 2.25 12.37 -8.26
N LEU A 87 3.32 11.58 -8.42
CA LEU A 87 4.60 11.88 -7.80
C LEU A 87 5.38 12.77 -8.75
N ALA A 88 5.89 13.91 -8.27
CA ALA A 88 6.84 14.70 -9.03
C ALA A 88 8.12 13.88 -9.26
N ALA A 89 8.75 14.06 -10.43
CA ALA A 89 9.99 13.40 -10.79
C ALA A 89 11.17 13.90 -9.93
#